data_AF-A0A9W9ZN30-F1
#
_entry.id   AF-A0A9W9ZN30-F1
#
_cell.length_a   1.000
_cell.length_b   1.000
_cell.length_c   1.000
_cell.angle_alpha   90.00
_cell.angle_beta   90.00
_cell.angle_gamma   90.00
#
_symmetry.space_group_name_H-M   'P 1'
#
loop_
_entity.id
_entity.type
_entity.pdbx_description
1 polymer ?
#
loop_
_entity_poly.entity_id
_entity_poly.type
_entity_poly.pdbx_seq_one_letter_code
_entity_poly.pdbx_strand_id
1 'polypeptide(L)' 'LHNQEALFKMQGELITFDAIDEGYVTGISCPADLKLLIKPNAKVMIVWNVSEKVKKRYCWKVHWHQGRQA' A
#
# COMPACT_ATOMS: atom_id res chain seq x y z
N LEU A 1 -4.02 10.87 9.78
CA LEU A 1 -5.39 10.45 10.17
C LEU A 1 -6.44 10.61 9.07
N HIS A 2 -6.49 11.71 8.31
CA HIS A 2 -7.53 11.95 7.29
C HIS A 2 -7.75 10.79 6.28
N ASN A 3 -6.68 10.20 5.73
CA ASN A 3 -6.80 9.10 4.77
C ASN A 3 -7.36 7.81 5.39
N GLN A 4 -7.07 7.56 6.66
CA GLN A 4 -7.51 6.36 7.38
C GLN A 4 -9.02 6.41 7.66
N GLU A 5 -9.53 7.57 8.07
CA GLU A 5 -10.98 7.78 8.24
C GLU A 5 -11.74 7.62 6.92
N ALA A 6 -11.20 8.18 5.83
CA ALA A 6 -11.77 8.00 4.50
C ALA A 6 -11.79 6.53 4.09
N LEU A 7 -10.69 5.80 4.32
CA LEU A 7 -10.58 4.38 4.02
C LEU A 7 -11.62 3.55 4.78
N PHE A 8 -11.85 3.81 6.08
CA PHE A 8 -12.85 3.05 6.84
C PHE A 8 -14.28 3.27 6.35
N LYS A 9 -14.59 4.45 5.79
CA LYS A 9 -15.89 4.74 5.17
C LYS A 9 -16.09 4.11 3.79
N MET A 10 -15.02 3.63 3.13
CA MET A 10 -15.12 2.97 1.84
C MET A 10 -15.75 1.57 1.96
N GLN A 11 -16.49 1.17 0.95
CA GLN A 11 -17.01 -0.20 0.84
C GLN A 11 -15.89 -1.19 0.48
N GLY A 12 -16.13 -2.46 0.77
CA GLY A 12 -15.19 -3.55 0.51
C GLY A 12 -14.43 -4.01 1.75
N GLU A 13 -13.88 -5.22 1.64
CA GLU A 13 -13.10 -5.85 2.69
C GLU A 13 -11.81 -5.05 2.97
N LEU A 14 -11.50 -4.88 4.26
CA LEU A 14 -10.26 -4.28 4.69
C LEU A 14 -9.14 -5.31 4.62
N ILE A 15 -8.13 -5.03 3.81
CA ILE A 15 -6.93 -5.85 3.67
C ILE A 15 -5.82 -5.18 4.47
N THR A 16 -5.10 -5.97 5.26
CA THR A 16 -4.00 -5.51 6.12
C THR A 16 -2.72 -6.21 5.69
N PHE A 17 -1.65 -5.46 5.51
CA PHE A 17 -0.30 -5.97 5.29
C PHE A 17 0.60 -5.49 6.41
N ASP A 18 1.22 -6.43 7.12
CA ASP A 18 2.25 -6.11 8.11
C ASP A 18 3.60 -5.91 7.40
N ALA A 19 4.33 -4.87 7.79
CA ALA A 19 5.70 -4.66 7.35
C ALA A 19 6.65 -5.45 8.24
N ILE A 20 7.68 -6.04 7.63
CA ILE A 20 8.76 -6.73 8.32
C ILE A 20 10.05 -6.00 7.96
N ASP A 21 10.78 -5.56 8.97
CA ASP A 21 12.12 -5.04 8.79
C ASP A 21 13.10 -6.22 8.75
N GLU A 22 13.70 -6.46 7.59
CA GLU A 22 14.73 -7.50 7.41
C GLU A 22 16.06 -6.88 6.99
N GLY A 23 17.17 -7.35 7.59
CA GLY A 23 18.53 -6.89 7.28
C GLY A 23 18.98 -5.64 8.03
N TYR A 24 19.95 -4.91 7.47
CA TYR A 24 20.50 -3.69 8.08
C TYR A 24 19.63 -2.47 7.73
N VAL A 25 18.68 -2.17 8.60
CA VAL A 25 17.72 -1.05 8.43
C VAL A 25 18.14 0.24 9.13
N THR A 26 19.32 0.26 9.75
CA THR A 26 19.81 1.42 10.52
C THR A 26 20.03 2.63 9.61
N GLY A 27 19.31 3.74 9.88
CA GLY A 27 19.38 4.97 9.09
C GLY A 27 18.44 5.01 7.88
N ILE A 28 17.69 3.93 7.60
CA ILE A 28 16.65 3.92 6.58
C ILE A 28 15.34 4.41 7.23
N SER A 29 14.93 5.62 6.89
CA SER A 29 13.60 6.11 7.26
C SER A 29 12.59 5.69 6.19
N CYS A 30 11.95 4.53 6.36
CA CYS A 30 10.81 4.16 5.53
C CYS A 30 9.58 4.99 5.95
N PRO A 31 8.94 5.73 5.04
CA PRO A 31 7.75 6.51 5.37
C PRO A 31 6.48 5.67 5.47
N ALA A 32 6.55 4.36 5.22
CA ALA A 32 5.41 3.45 5.31
C ALA A 32 5.22 2.99 6.76
N ASP A 33 3.98 3.05 7.25
CA ASP A 33 3.62 2.53 8.56
C ASP A 33 3.92 1.02 8.66
N LEU A 34 4.17 0.53 9.88
CA LEU A 34 4.36 -0.89 10.20
C LEU A 34 3.19 -1.78 9.73
N LYS A 35 2.03 -1.16 9.44
CA LYS A 35 0.87 -1.81 8.83
C LYS A 35 0.31 -0.95 7.71
N LEU A 36 0.19 -1.54 6.52
CA LEU A 36 -0.56 -0.94 5.42
C LEU A 36 -2.00 -1.45 5.43
N LEU A 37 -2.94 -0.52 5.60
CA LEU A 37 -4.38 -0.78 5.48
C LEU A 37 -4.86 -0.35 4.10
N ILE A 38 -5.60 -1.22 3.42
CA ILE A 38 -6.11 -0.93 2.06
C ILE A 38 -7.48 -1.56 1.83
N LYS A 39 -8.27 -0.93 0.97
CA LYS A 39 -9.56 -1.45 0.49
C LYS A 39 -9.58 -1.42 -1.03
N PRO A 40 -10.38 -2.28 -1.69
CA PRO A 40 -10.63 -2.17 -3.12
C PRO A 40 -11.01 -0.74 -3.50
N ASN A 41 -10.52 -0.26 -4.63
CA ASN A 41 -10.75 1.08 -5.16
C ASN A 41 -10.12 2.24 -4.38
N ALA A 42 -9.33 1.98 -3.33
CA ALA A 42 -8.57 3.02 -2.63
C ALA A 42 -7.61 3.72 -3.62
N LYS A 43 -7.47 5.03 -3.46
CA LYS A 43 -6.42 5.81 -4.16
C LYS A 43 -5.12 5.65 -3.38
N VAL A 44 -4.06 5.28 -4.08
CA VAL A 44 -2.73 5.08 -3.50
C VAL A 44 -1.68 5.83 -4.29
N MET A 45 -0.59 6.19 -3.61
CA MET A 45 0.57 6.76 -4.24
C MET A 45 1.76 5.82 -4.06
N ILE A 46 2.46 5.55 -5.15
CA ILE A 46 3.68 4.76 -5.11
C ILE A 46 4.82 5.65 -4.60
N VAL A 47 5.38 5.28 -3.45
CA VAL A 47 6.47 6.01 -2.79
C VAL A 47 7.87 5.52 -3.22
N TRP A 48 7.95 4.32 -3.79
CA TRP A 48 9.20 3.71 -4.27
C TRP A 48 9.05 3.12 -5.68
N ASN A 49 10.08 3.24 -6.51
CA ASN A 49 10.04 2.68 -7.87
C ASN A 49 10.08 1.15 -7.80
N VAL A 50 9.06 0.49 -8.34
CA VAL A 50 9.01 -0.98 -8.40
C VAL A 50 9.66 -1.50 -9.68
N SER A 51 9.58 -0.72 -10.77
CA SER A 51 10.24 -1.01 -12.05
C SER A 51 10.38 0.27 -12.87
N GLU A 52 11.05 0.23 -14.02
CA GLU A 52 11.13 1.38 -14.93
C GLU A 52 9.76 1.86 -15.44
N LYS A 53 8.79 0.95 -15.53
CA LYS A 53 7.42 1.23 -15.95
C LYS A 53 6.54 1.74 -14.81
N VAL A 54 6.94 1.52 -13.56
CA VAL A 54 6.18 1.86 -12.35
C VAL A 54 7.01 2.79 -11.48
N LYS A 55 6.89 4.08 -11.77
CA LYS A 55 7.65 5.14 -11.10
C LYS A 55 6.86 5.75 -9.93
N LYS A 56 7.60 6.27 -8.95
CA LYS A 56 7.10 7.10 -7.86
C LYS A 56 6.40 8.36 -8.41
N ARG A 57 5.50 8.95 -7.62
CA ARG A 57 4.70 10.17 -7.90
C ARG A 57 3.43 10.00 -8.73
N TYR A 58 3.11 8.79 -9.18
CA TYR A 58 1.81 8.53 -9.82
C TYR A 58 0.77 8.07 -8.79
N CYS A 59 -0.43 8.61 -8.89
CA CYS A 59 -1.60 8.17 -8.14
C CYS A 59 -2.29 7.05 -8.90
N TRP A 60 -2.56 5.96 -8.22
CA TRP A 60 -3.20 4.77 -8.79
C TRP A 60 -4.46 4.42 -8.02
N LYS A 61 -5.31 3.61 -8.66
CA LYS A 61 -6.49 3.03 -8.03
C LYS A 61 -6.24 1.54 -7.84
N VAL A 62 -6.56 1.03 -6.65
CA VAL A 62 -6.37 -0.39 -6.33
C VAL A 62 -7.47 -1.20 -6.98
N HIS A 63 -7.08 -2.13 -7.85
CA HIS A 63 -7.95 -3.17 -8.39
C HIS A 63 -7.54 -4.50 -7.75
N TRP A 64 -8.43 -5.08 -6.94
CA TRP A 64 -8.18 -6.36 -6.30
C TRP A 64 -8.64 -7.47 -7.24
N HIS A 65 -7.73 -8.39 -7.57
CA HIS A 65 -8.02 -9.61 -8.30
C HIS A 65 -7.61 -10.78 -7.41
N GLN A 66 -8.58 -11.63 -7.02
CA GLN A 66 -8.23 -12.92 -6.42
C GLN A 66 -7.58 -13.78 -7.49
N GLY A 67 -6.25 -13.83 -7.50
CA GLY A 67 -5.51 -14.81 -8.28
C GLY A 67 -5.79 -16.20 -7.69
N ARG A 68 -6.35 -17.10 -8.50
CA ARG A 68 -6.15 -18.53 -8.24
C ARG A 68 -4.68 -18.79 -8.56
N GLN A 69 -3.88 -19.10 -7.54
CA GLN A 69 -2.63 -19.81 -7.78
C GLN A 69 -2.99 -21.15 -8.43
N ALA A 70 -2.47 -21.39 -9.63
CA ALA A 70 -2.50 -22.69 -10.28
C ALA A 70 -1.38 -23.57 -9.71
#